data_AF-A0A6J0RKE7-F1
#
_entry.id   AF-A0A6J0RKE7-F1
#
_cell.length_a   1.000
_cell.length_b   1.000
_cell.length_c   1.000
_cell.angle_alpha   90.00
_cell.angle_beta   90.00
_cell.angle_gamma   90.00
#
_symmetry.space_group_name_H-M   'P 1'
#
loop_
_entity.id
_entity.type
_entity.pdbx_description
1 polymer ?
#
loop_
_entity_poly.entity_id
_entity_poly.type
_entity_poly.pdbx_seq_one_letter_code
_entity_poly.pdbx_strand_id
1 'polypeptide(L)'
;MTAANCGEKTLLALCSGINGKLLQYNKVEDKWQEYASINYGYKWYQTIIKDDNLLFIGGFKNRDTLNIVRSWNIRNKTWRDLPTMKQARKFHCVVELDGKIYAIGGYDGKNALSSVERYTTSAGWEFVNSLIAGRSGACAVTLNGKIYIMGGSAGLNNSKSVECYNPDSNTWTSCADTTECPYDPSAAAHNGRIYVLGDWSGNRTVERYDPQQDTWSKICSLGVGDYIISCVSLDNKLWAITVDYFVRKTYVSVYDEENDRWGQKCSLPVTSIDFCFVVPEALLMSNE
;
A
#
# COMPACT_ATOMS: atom_id res chain seq x y z
N MET A 1 25.17 -9.28 -26.03
CA MET A 1 24.86 -9.74 -24.66
C MET A 1 25.37 -8.69 -23.68
N THR A 2 24.58 -7.66 -23.45
CA THR A 2 24.81 -6.68 -22.38
C THR A 2 24.34 -7.30 -21.07
N ALA A 3 25.14 -7.14 -20.02
CA ALA A 3 24.84 -7.63 -18.68
C ALA A 3 23.42 -7.19 -18.27
N ALA A 4 22.60 -8.16 -17.85
CA ALA A 4 21.25 -7.88 -17.40
C ALA A 4 21.26 -6.86 -16.26
N ASN A 5 20.45 -5.80 -16.40
CA ASN A 5 20.29 -4.69 -15.46
C ASN A 5 19.57 -5.14 -14.18
N CYS A 6 20.16 -6.08 -13.44
CA CYS A 6 19.52 -6.82 -12.34
C CYS A 6 19.14 -5.95 -11.12
N GLY A 7 19.56 -4.68 -11.10
CA GLY A 7 19.26 -3.74 -10.01
C GLY A 7 18.28 -2.61 -10.33
N GLU A 8 17.90 -2.39 -11.59
CA GLU A 8 16.99 -1.29 -11.93
C GLU A 8 15.55 -1.61 -11.49
N LYS A 9 14.91 -0.62 -10.87
CA LYS A 9 13.53 -0.71 -10.41
C LYS A 9 12.65 0.27 -11.16
N THR A 10 11.38 -0.07 -11.31
CA THR A 10 10.35 0.79 -11.88
C THR A 10 9.05 0.71 -11.10
N LEU A 11 8.06 1.51 -11.50
CA LEU A 11 6.71 1.50 -10.95
C LEU A 11 5.80 0.58 -11.75
N LEU A 12 4.96 -0.14 -11.00
CA LEU A 12 3.87 -0.96 -11.52
C LEU A 12 2.57 -0.52 -10.85
N ALA A 13 1.64 0.03 -11.62
CA ALA A 13 0.35 0.51 -11.13
C ALA A 13 -0.76 -0.50 -11.44
N LEU A 14 -1.47 -0.95 -10.41
CA LEU A 14 -2.67 -1.78 -10.52
C LEU A 14 -3.90 -0.87 -10.56
N CYS A 15 -4.59 -0.87 -11.68
CA CYS A 15 -5.71 0.01 -11.96
C CYS A 15 -7.06 -0.66 -11.67
N SER A 16 -7.97 0.12 -11.10
CA SER A 16 -9.29 -0.38 -10.68
C SER A 16 -10.27 -0.46 -11.86
N GLY A 17 -11.14 -1.47 -11.87
CA GLY A 17 -12.19 -1.61 -12.89
C GLY A 17 -12.49 -3.06 -13.31
N ILE A 18 -13.58 -3.23 -14.07
CA ILE A 18 -13.83 -4.48 -14.82
C ILE A 18 -12.80 -4.51 -15.95
N ASN A 19 -11.95 -5.55 -15.98
CA ASN A 19 -10.70 -5.59 -16.76
C ASN A 19 -9.65 -4.58 -16.26
N GLY A 20 -9.30 -4.66 -14.96
CA GLY A 20 -8.23 -3.86 -14.38
C GLY A 20 -6.94 -3.98 -15.20
N LYS A 21 -6.20 -2.88 -15.32
CA LYS A 21 -4.93 -2.84 -16.04
C LYS A 21 -3.77 -2.87 -15.07
N LEU A 22 -2.69 -3.51 -15.48
CA LEU A 22 -1.40 -3.39 -14.84
C LEU A 22 -0.53 -2.54 -15.76
N LEU A 23 -0.18 -1.35 -15.31
CA LEU A 23 0.63 -0.39 -16.08
C LEU A 23 2.06 -0.36 -15.55
N GLN A 24 3.03 -0.39 -16.44
CA GLN A 24 4.44 -0.20 -16.13
C GLN A 24 4.85 1.22 -16.50
N TYR A 25 5.64 1.85 -15.63
CA TYR A 25 6.26 3.13 -15.92
C TYR A 25 7.60 2.94 -16.64
N ASN A 26 7.84 3.69 -17.71
CA ASN A 26 9.12 3.81 -18.38
C ASN A 26 9.78 5.11 -17.91
N LYS A 27 10.84 4.98 -17.11
CA LYS A 27 11.53 6.12 -16.50
C LYS A 27 12.28 6.99 -17.52
N VAL A 28 12.78 6.39 -18.61
CA VAL A 28 13.55 7.08 -19.65
C VAL A 28 12.64 7.95 -20.51
N GLU A 29 11.48 7.41 -20.90
CA GLU A 29 10.52 8.13 -21.74
C GLU A 29 9.55 9.01 -20.94
N ASP A 30 9.51 8.85 -19.62
CA ASP A 30 8.47 9.40 -18.74
C ASP A 30 7.06 9.08 -19.27
N LYS A 31 6.77 7.78 -19.43
CA LYS A 31 5.49 7.29 -19.97
C LYS A 31 5.03 6.03 -19.28
N TRP A 32 3.72 5.81 -19.28
CA TRP A 32 3.11 4.57 -18.82
C TRP A 32 2.69 3.70 -20.00
N GLN A 33 2.95 2.41 -19.90
CA GLN A 33 2.56 1.40 -20.88
C GLN A 33 1.76 0.28 -20.23
N GLU A 34 0.80 -0.29 -20.95
CA GLU A 34 0.08 -1.46 -20.47
C GLU A 34 1.00 -2.67 -20.48
N TYR A 35 1.15 -3.31 -19.31
CA TYR A 35 1.96 -4.52 -19.15
C TYR A 35 1.09 -5.78 -19.16
N ALA A 36 -0.11 -5.71 -18.57
CA ALA A 36 -1.09 -6.80 -18.62
C ALA A 36 -2.49 -6.30 -18.29
N SER A 37 -3.49 -7.09 -18.67
CA SER A 37 -4.85 -6.99 -18.16
C SER A 37 -5.07 -8.04 -17.06
N ILE A 38 -5.68 -7.64 -15.95
CA ILE A 38 -5.92 -8.46 -14.78
C ILE A 38 -7.38 -8.32 -14.32
N ASN A 39 -8.12 -9.43 -14.33
CA ASN A 39 -9.50 -9.48 -13.87
C ASN A 39 -9.61 -10.30 -12.59
N TYR A 40 -9.71 -9.62 -11.46
CA TYR A 40 -9.80 -10.24 -10.14
C TYR A 40 -11.26 -10.43 -9.67
N GLY A 41 -12.21 -9.58 -10.10
CA GLY A 41 -13.66 -9.81 -9.93
C GLY A 41 -14.26 -9.57 -8.53
N TYR A 42 -13.60 -8.81 -7.66
CA TYR A 42 -14.05 -8.37 -6.33
C TYR A 42 -13.32 -7.08 -5.91
N LYS A 43 -13.74 -6.37 -4.85
CA LYS A 43 -13.15 -5.06 -4.47
C LYS A 43 -12.67 -5.05 -3.02
N TRP A 44 -11.98 -3.97 -2.62
CA TRP A 44 -11.53 -3.72 -1.23
C TRP A 44 -10.59 -4.78 -0.65
N TYR A 45 -9.95 -5.54 -1.53
CA TYR A 45 -8.80 -6.38 -1.21
C TYR A 45 -7.59 -5.48 -1.01
N GLN A 46 -6.60 -5.98 -0.28
CA GLN A 46 -5.26 -5.41 -0.33
C GLN A 46 -4.36 -6.24 -1.23
N THR A 47 -3.40 -5.56 -1.85
CA THR A 47 -2.42 -6.21 -2.71
C THR A 47 -0.99 -5.92 -2.27
N ILE A 48 -0.15 -6.93 -2.34
CA ILE A 48 1.30 -6.82 -2.15
C ILE A 48 2.04 -7.63 -3.21
N ILE A 49 3.26 -7.21 -3.54
CA ILE A 49 4.17 -8.01 -4.36
C ILE A 49 5.03 -8.87 -3.45
N LYS A 50 5.05 -10.18 -3.71
CA LYS A 50 5.97 -11.12 -3.09
C LYS A 50 6.54 -12.04 -4.15
N ASP A 51 7.87 -12.02 -4.25
CA ASP A 51 8.60 -12.71 -5.31
C ASP A 51 8.04 -12.31 -6.69
N ASP A 52 7.69 -13.27 -7.55
CA ASP A 52 7.14 -13.00 -8.88
C ASP A 52 5.60 -12.83 -8.90
N ASN A 53 4.96 -12.56 -7.77
CA ASN A 53 3.50 -12.61 -7.66
C ASN A 53 2.89 -11.35 -7.05
N LEU A 54 1.77 -10.92 -7.62
CA LEU A 54 0.80 -10.04 -6.96
C LEU A 54 -0.14 -10.90 -6.11
N LEU A 55 -0.15 -10.67 -4.81
CA LEU A 55 -1.04 -11.36 -3.88
C LEU A 55 -2.23 -10.46 -3.57
N PHE A 56 -3.44 -10.98 -3.78
CA PHE A 56 -4.71 -10.33 -3.49
C PHE A 56 -5.29 -10.97 -2.24
N ILE A 57 -5.44 -10.20 -1.18
CA ILE A 57 -5.78 -10.69 0.16
C ILE A 57 -7.09 -10.04 0.62
N GLY A 58 -8.03 -10.88 1.07
CA GLY A 58 -9.33 -10.47 1.59
C GLY A 58 -10.24 -9.83 0.55
N GLY A 59 -10.99 -8.80 0.96
CA GLY A 59 -11.84 -8.01 0.10
C GLY A 59 -13.33 -8.32 0.26
N PHE A 60 -14.10 -8.03 -0.79
CA PHE A 60 -15.55 -8.04 -0.75
C PHE A 60 -16.16 -8.38 -2.10
N LYS A 61 -17.11 -9.32 -2.09
CA LYS A 61 -17.86 -9.74 -3.27
C LYS A 61 -19.27 -10.14 -2.86
N ASN A 62 -20.27 -9.78 -3.66
CA ASN A 62 -21.66 -10.23 -3.48
C ASN A 62 -22.25 -9.99 -2.07
N ARG A 63 -21.88 -8.88 -1.41
CA ARG A 63 -22.26 -8.54 -0.02
C ARG A 63 -21.51 -9.29 1.08
N ASP A 64 -20.59 -10.16 0.71
CA ASP A 64 -19.77 -10.90 1.65
C ASP A 64 -18.36 -10.32 1.73
N THR A 65 -17.90 -10.14 2.97
CA THR A 65 -16.48 -9.92 3.24
C THR A 65 -15.74 -11.24 3.06
N LEU A 66 -14.57 -11.20 2.43
CA LEU A 66 -13.80 -12.38 2.06
C LEU A 66 -12.57 -12.54 2.93
N ASN A 67 -12.18 -13.80 3.16
CA ASN A 67 -10.90 -14.22 3.76
C ASN A 67 -9.97 -14.85 2.73
N ILE A 68 -10.34 -14.82 1.45
CA ILE A 68 -9.61 -15.52 0.38
C ILE A 68 -8.26 -14.85 0.13
N VAL A 69 -7.31 -15.66 -0.36
CA VAL A 69 -6.02 -15.17 -0.84
C VAL A 69 -5.76 -15.77 -2.20
N ARG A 70 -5.47 -14.91 -3.19
CA ARG A 70 -5.15 -15.34 -4.55
C ARG A 70 -3.82 -14.75 -4.98
N SER A 71 -3.07 -15.51 -5.76
CA SER A 71 -1.79 -15.09 -6.31
C SER A 71 -1.94 -15.00 -7.82
N TRP A 72 -1.53 -13.88 -8.39
CA TRP A 72 -1.38 -13.70 -9.83
C TRP A 72 0.10 -13.59 -10.18
N ASN A 73 0.61 -14.54 -10.94
CA ASN A 73 2.01 -14.55 -11.32
C ASN A 73 2.27 -13.53 -12.44
N ILE A 74 3.23 -12.64 -12.20
CA ILE A 74 3.48 -11.46 -13.04
C ILE A 74 4.09 -11.84 -14.39
N ARG A 75 4.86 -12.94 -14.43
CA ARG A 75 5.54 -13.40 -15.65
C ARG A 75 4.62 -14.16 -16.57
N ASN A 76 3.99 -15.23 -16.08
CA ASN A 76 3.18 -16.14 -16.90
C ASN A 76 1.68 -15.80 -16.90
N LYS A 77 1.26 -14.75 -16.17
CA LYS A 77 -0.11 -14.22 -16.12
C LYS A 77 -1.16 -15.20 -15.58
N THR A 78 -0.74 -16.19 -14.79
CA THR A 78 -1.65 -17.21 -14.24
C THR A 78 -2.14 -16.89 -12.84
N TRP A 79 -3.35 -17.34 -12.53
CA TRP A 79 -3.93 -17.29 -11.20
C TRP A 79 -3.74 -18.61 -10.47
N ARG A 80 -3.54 -18.52 -9.15
CA ARG A 80 -3.66 -19.65 -8.23
C ARG A 80 -4.29 -19.21 -6.92
N ASP A 81 -5.01 -20.11 -6.30
CA ASP A 81 -5.53 -19.89 -4.95
C ASP A 81 -4.44 -20.23 -3.92
N LEU A 82 -4.42 -19.47 -2.83
CA LEU A 82 -3.51 -19.65 -1.71
C LEU A 82 -4.31 -19.99 -0.44
N PRO A 83 -3.65 -20.49 0.62
CA PRO A 83 -4.30 -20.66 1.91
C PRO A 83 -5.02 -19.38 2.35
N THR A 84 -6.27 -19.52 2.75
CA THR A 84 -7.13 -18.40 3.16
C THR A 84 -6.77 -17.91 4.56
N MET A 85 -7.04 -16.64 4.85
CA MET A 85 -7.00 -16.12 6.22
C MET A 85 -8.05 -16.83 7.09
N LYS A 86 -7.86 -16.82 8.41
CA LYS A 86 -8.82 -17.34 9.39
C LYS A 86 -10.01 -16.41 9.57
N GLN A 87 -9.82 -15.10 9.39
CA GLN A 87 -10.90 -14.11 9.48
C GLN A 87 -11.06 -13.35 8.16
N ALA A 88 -12.31 -13.08 7.78
CA ALA A 88 -12.63 -12.27 6.60
C ALA A 88 -12.40 -10.78 6.88
N ARG A 89 -11.80 -10.08 5.92
CA ARG A 89 -11.38 -8.67 6.10
C ARG A 89 -11.51 -7.88 4.79
N LYS A 90 -12.10 -6.70 4.85
CA LYS A 90 -11.97 -5.62 3.85
C LYS A 90 -11.45 -4.34 4.52
N PHE A 91 -10.89 -3.41 3.76
CA PHE A 91 -10.29 -2.17 4.31
C PHE A 91 -9.24 -2.44 5.41
N HIS A 92 -8.57 -3.59 5.34
CA HIS A 92 -7.46 -3.96 6.22
C HIS A 92 -6.14 -3.45 5.62
N CYS A 93 -5.05 -3.54 6.37
CA CYS A 93 -3.72 -3.31 5.84
C CYS A 93 -3.03 -4.64 5.54
N VAL A 94 -2.15 -4.65 4.54
CA VAL A 94 -1.22 -5.76 4.29
C VAL A 94 0.18 -5.21 4.16
N VAL A 95 1.14 -5.81 4.88
CA VAL A 95 2.57 -5.50 4.78
C VAL A 95 3.40 -6.78 4.77
N GLU A 96 4.62 -6.67 4.26
CA GLU A 96 5.63 -7.72 4.32
C GLU A 96 6.76 -7.29 5.28
N LEU A 97 7.12 -8.19 6.19
CA LEU A 97 8.23 -8.02 7.12
C LEU A 97 8.94 -9.37 7.33
N ASP A 98 10.25 -9.39 7.07
CA ASP A 98 11.14 -10.54 7.25
C ASP A 98 10.65 -11.84 6.60
N GLY A 99 10.20 -11.73 5.36
CA GLY A 99 9.66 -12.80 4.52
C GLY A 99 8.22 -13.20 4.86
N LYS A 100 7.56 -12.51 5.80
CA LYS A 100 6.23 -12.87 6.32
C LYS A 100 5.22 -11.80 5.94
N ILE A 101 4.00 -12.23 5.62
CA ILE A 101 2.92 -11.31 5.24
C ILE A 101 2.01 -11.12 6.45
N TYR A 102 1.65 -9.89 6.76
CA TYR A 102 0.75 -9.56 7.85
C TYR A 102 -0.52 -8.93 7.30
N ALA A 103 -1.69 -9.46 7.70
CA ALA A 103 -3.00 -8.86 7.46
C ALA A 103 -3.50 -8.26 8.77
N ILE A 104 -3.71 -6.94 8.78
CA ILE A 104 -3.81 -6.16 10.02
C ILE A 104 -5.14 -5.40 10.03
N GLY A 105 -5.96 -5.64 11.05
CA GLY A 105 -7.24 -4.95 11.24
C GLY A 105 -8.25 -5.18 10.11
N GLY A 106 -8.93 -4.12 9.70
CA GLY A 106 -9.99 -4.11 8.69
C GLY A 106 -11.39 -4.25 9.27
N TYR A 107 -12.33 -4.62 8.43
CA TYR A 107 -13.74 -4.79 8.77
C TYR A 107 -14.24 -6.16 8.28
N ASP A 108 -14.89 -6.94 9.15
CA ASP A 108 -15.37 -8.30 8.82
C ASP A 108 -16.78 -8.34 8.21
N GLY A 109 -17.45 -7.20 8.09
CA GLY A 109 -18.87 -7.13 7.73
C GLY A 109 -19.74 -6.63 8.88
N LYS A 110 -19.24 -6.70 10.11
CA LYS A 110 -19.92 -6.31 11.34
C LYS A 110 -19.11 -5.35 12.20
N ASN A 111 -17.81 -5.62 12.39
CA ASN A 111 -16.96 -4.88 13.31
C ASN A 111 -15.63 -4.47 12.66
N ALA A 112 -15.10 -3.33 13.09
CA ALA A 112 -13.69 -3.00 12.90
C ALA A 112 -12.85 -3.97 13.75
N LEU A 113 -11.77 -4.50 13.16
CA LEU A 113 -10.99 -5.59 13.73
C LEU A 113 -9.70 -5.05 14.36
N SER A 114 -9.34 -5.61 15.52
CA SER A 114 -8.00 -5.48 16.10
C SER A 114 -7.11 -6.68 15.79
N SER A 115 -7.69 -7.79 15.36
CA SER A 115 -6.95 -9.02 15.10
C SER A 115 -5.94 -8.84 13.98
N VAL A 116 -4.81 -9.51 14.13
CA VAL A 116 -3.71 -9.51 13.16
C VAL A 116 -3.37 -10.95 12.83
N GLU A 117 -3.22 -11.24 11.55
CA GLU A 117 -2.81 -12.56 11.07
C GLU A 117 -1.49 -12.46 10.32
N ARG A 118 -0.63 -13.44 10.54
CA ARG A 118 0.67 -13.56 9.89
C ARG A 118 0.70 -14.84 9.07
N TYR A 119 1.07 -14.73 7.80
CA TYR A 119 1.32 -15.86 6.92
C TYR A 119 2.80 -16.24 6.91
N THR A 120 3.06 -17.54 7.05
CA THR A 120 4.35 -18.16 6.74
C THR A 120 4.13 -19.35 5.82
N THR A 121 5.13 -19.72 5.02
CA THR A 121 5.03 -20.89 4.13
C THR A 121 4.94 -22.21 4.87
N SER A 122 5.44 -22.28 6.12
CA SER A 122 5.43 -23.48 6.95
C SER A 122 4.14 -23.68 7.73
N ALA A 123 3.56 -22.62 8.31
CA ALA A 123 2.39 -22.71 9.18
C ALA A 123 1.09 -22.21 8.55
N GLY A 124 1.16 -21.54 7.40
CA GLY A 124 0.02 -20.82 6.83
C GLY A 124 -0.32 -19.56 7.64
N TRP A 125 -1.61 -19.20 7.68
CA TRP A 125 -2.09 -18.03 8.42
C TRP A 125 -2.30 -18.35 9.90
N GLU A 126 -1.70 -17.56 10.78
CA GLU A 126 -1.85 -17.66 12.23
C GLU A 126 -2.14 -16.30 12.84
N PHE A 127 -2.93 -16.27 13.92
CA PHE A 127 -3.12 -15.04 14.67
C PHE A 127 -1.83 -14.71 15.44
N VAL A 128 -1.47 -13.43 15.42
CA VAL A 128 -0.46 -12.84 16.29
C VAL A 128 -1.13 -11.84 17.23
N ASN A 129 -0.37 -11.13 18.06
CA ASN A 129 -0.99 -10.19 18.99
C ASN A 129 -1.80 -9.11 18.25
N SER A 130 -3.00 -8.88 18.77
CA SER A 130 -3.95 -7.90 18.26
C SER A 130 -3.45 -6.47 18.51
N LEU A 131 -3.91 -5.55 17.67
CA LEU A 131 -3.81 -4.12 17.89
C LEU A 131 -4.41 -3.74 19.25
N ILE A 132 -3.89 -2.65 19.83
CA ILE A 132 -4.43 -1.99 21.02
C ILE A 132 -5.85 -1.50 20.72
N ALA A 133 -6.07 -0.92 19.53
CA ALA A 133 -7.39 -0.49 19.06
C ALA A 133 -7.72 -1.06 17.67
N GLY A 134 -8.89 -1.70 17.57
CA GLY A 134 -9.40 -2.22 16.30
C GLY A 134 -9.73 -1.09 15.33
N ARG A 135 -9.35 -1.26 14.05
CA ARG A 135 -9.46 -0.20 13.05
C ARG A 135 -9.69 -0.74 11.64
N SER A 136 -10.44 0.01 10.84
CA SER A 136 -10.58 -0.19 9.39
C SER A 136 -10.23 1.08 8.63
N GLY A 137 -9.76 0.94 7.39
CA GLY A 137 -9.35 2.08 6.56
C GLY A 137 -8.11 2.80 7.08
N ALA A 138 -7.22 2.03 7.72
CA ALA A 138 -5.92 2.49 8.17
C ALA A 138 -4.86 2.27 7.07
N CYS A 139 -3.67 2.83 7.25
CA CYS A 139 -2.48 2.43 6.49
C CYS A 139 -1.44 1.80 7.39
N ALA A 140 -0.62 0.93 6.82
CA ALA A 140 0.50 0.33 7.53
C ALA A 140 1.74 0.28 6.65
N VAL A 141 2.91 0.35 7.29
CA VAL A 141 4.21 0.33 6.62
C VAL A 141 5.24 -0.39 7.48
N THR A 142 6.27 -0.95 6.86
CA THR A 142 7.40 -1.55 7.55
C THR A 142 8.62 -0.63 7.52
N LEU A 143 9.26 -0.47 8.67
CA LEU A 143 10.45 0.34 8.83
C LEU A 143 11.30 -0.19 9.99
N ASN A 144 12.59 -0.36 9.78
CA ASN A 144 13.57 -0.78 10.80
C ASN A 144 13.15 -2.07 11.54
N GLY A 145 12.71 -3.10 10.80
CA GLY A 145 12.33 -4.39 11.39
C GLY A 145 10.99 -4.40 12.13
N LYS A 146 10.19 -3.33 12.01
CA LYS A 146 8.91 -3.16 12.72
C LYS A 146 7.79 -2.82 11.76
N ILE A 147 6.55 -3.04 12.20
CA ILE A 147 5.34 -2.61 11.48
C ILE A 147 4.74 -1.42 12.20
N TYR A 148 4.42 -0.36 11.47
CA TYR A 148 3.67 0.78 11.99
C TYR A 148 2.31 0.80 11.31
N ILE A 149 1.26 1.06 12.09
CA ILE A 149 -0.10 1.25 11.59
C ILE A 149 -0.66 2.55 12.16
N MET A 150 -1.40 3.28 11.33
CA MET A 150 -1.85 4.63 11.63
C MET A 150 -3.13 4.97 10.89
N GLY A 151 -3.90 5.89 11.46
CA GLY A 151 -5.19 6.29 10.90
C GLY A 151 -6.27 5.24 11.04
N GLY A 152 -7.28 5.38 10.19
CA GLY A 152 -8.47 4.54 10.13
C GLY A 152 -9.51 4.90 11.17
N SER A 153 -10.56 4.09 11.27
CA SER A 153 -11.66 4.29 12.19
C SER A 153 -11.99 3.05 13.01
N ALA A 154 -12.36 3.29 14.27
CA ALA A 154 -12.91 2.29 15.18
C ALA A 154 -14.41 2.58 15.37
N GLY A 155 -15.21 2.37 14.32
CA GLY A 155 -16.63 2.77 14.29
C GLY A 155 -16.82 4.18 13.72
N LEU A 156 -17.51 5.07 14.44
CA LEU A 156 -17.84 6.42 13.94
C LEU A 156 -16.71 7.44 14.06
N ASN A 157 -15.66 7.15 14.82
CA ASN A 157 -14.57 8.07 15.08
C ASN A 157 -13.30 7.64 14.35
N ASN A 158 -12.75 8.55 13.54
CA ASN A 158 -11.42 8.40 12.96
C ASN A 158 -10.36 8.51 14.07
N SER A 159 -9.25 7.81 13.90
CA SER A 159 -8.18 7.70 14.89
C SER A 159 -6.91 8.39 14.41
N LYS A 160 -6.32 9.22 15.27
CA LYS A 160 -4.96 9.75 15.10
C LYS A 160 -3.88 8.79 15.63
N SER A 161 -4.31 7.71 16.29
CA SER A 161 -3.38 6.83 16.99
C SER A 161 -2.47 6.08 16.04
N VAL A 162 -1.21 5.98 16.45
CA VAL A 162 -0.17 5.21 15.78
C VAL A 162 0.23 4.06 16.69
N GLU A 163 0.30 2.85 16.14
CA GLU A 163 0.78 1.68 16.85
C GLU A 163 1.97 1.06 16.11
N CYS A 164 2.94 0.57 16.87
CA CYS A 164 4.15 -0.07 16.37
C CYS A 164 4.22 -1.51 16.88
N TYR A 165 4.31 -2.47 15.97
CA TYR A 165 4.51 -3.88 16.26
C TYR A 165 5.99 -4.25 16.26
N ASN A 166 6.42 -4.87 17.34
CA ASN A 166 7.71 -5.55 17.41
C ASN A 166 7.51 -7.07 17.20
N PRO A 167 8.02 -7.67 16.11
CA PRO A 167 7.87 -9.09 15.84
C PRO A 167 8.62 -9.99 16.83
N ASP A 168 9.70 -9.49 17.46
CA ASP A 168 10.52 -10.29 18.38
C ASP A 168 9.79 -10.53 19.71
N SER A 169 9.12 -9.50 20.23
CA SER A 169 8.31 -9.59 21.43
C SER A 169 6.85 -9.95 21.14
N ASN A 170 6.43 -9.94 19.87
CA ASN A 170 5.03 -10.07 19.46
C ASN A 170 4.13 -9.07 20.22
N THR A 171 4.47 -7.79 20.24
CA THR A 171 3.69 -6.77 20.97
C THR A 171 3.52 -5.50 20.16
N TRP A 172 2.36 -4.86 20.35
CA TRP A 172 2.08 -3.51 19.87
C TRP A 172 2.34 -2.48 20.98
N THR A 173 2.94 -1.35 20.62
CA THR A 173 3.14 -0.19 21.50
C THR A 173 2.61 1.07 20.82
N SER A 174 2.02 1.97 21.60
CA SER A 174 1.63 3.29 21.10
C SER A 174 2.86 4.13 20.74
N CYS A 175 2.73 4.90 19.67
CA CYS A 175 3.66 5.96 19.27
C CYS A 175 2.92 7.31 19.31
N ALA A 176 3.63 8.40 19.03
CA ALA A 176 3.03 9.71 18.87
C ALA A 176 1.93 9.71 17.81
N ASP A 177 0.79 10.30 18.16
CA ASP A 177 -0.35 10.45 17.28
C ASP A 177 -0.01 11.34 16.07
N THR A 178 -0.63 11.06 14.92
CA THR A 178 -0.57 11.93 13.74
C THR A 178 -1.16 13.31 14.07
N THR A 179 -0.71 14.38 13.40
CA THR A 179 -1.26 15.71 13.70
C THR A 179 -2.67 15.88 13.13
N GLU A 180 -2.94 15.29 11.96
CA GLU A 180 -4.28 15.19 11.38
C GLU A 180 -4.90 13.81 11.62
N CYS A 181 -6.18 13.64 11.31
CA CYS A 181 -6.90 12.38 11.51
C CYS A 181 -7.16 11.67 10.18
N PRO A 182 -6.23 10.85 9.69
CA PRO A 182 -6.34 10.33 8.33
C PRO A 182 -7.29 9.13 8.25
N TYR A 183 -8.29 9.22 7.38
CA TYR A 183 -9.13 8.10 6.98
C TYR A 183 -8.75 7.62 5.58
N ASP A 184 -8.36 6.35 5.45
CA ASP A 184 -7.72 5.78 4.25
C ASP A 184 -6.50 6.60 3.75
N PRO A 185 -5.51 6.92 4.60
CA PRO A 185 -4.25 7.51 4.14
C PRO A 185 -3.43 6.57 3.26
N SER A 186 -2.45 7.14 2.55
CA SER A 186 -1.34 6.38 1.97
C SER A 186 -0.06 6.62 2.76
N ALA A 187 0.79 5.59 2.93
CA ALA A 187 2.06 5.73 3.64
C ALA A 187 3.21 5.00 2.96
N ALA A 188 4.42 5.53 3.11
CA ALA A 188 5.65 4.92 2.63
C ALA A 188 6.80 5.12 3.62
N ALA A 189 7.69 4.12 3.70
CA ALA A 189 8.96 4.25 4.36
C ALA A 189 9.98 4.82 3.37
N HIS A 190 10.65 5.90 3.76
CA HIS A 190 11.63 6.59 2.93
C HIS A 190 12.70 7.22 3.83
N ASN A 191 13.98 6.99 3.53
CA ASN A 191 15.12 7.59 4.23
C ASN A 191 15.06 7.48 5.77
N GLY A 192 14.68 6.31 6.27
CA GLY A 192 14.62 6.03 7.72
C GLY A 192 13.41 6.62 8.44
N ARG A 193 12.45 7.18 7.70
CA ARG A 193 11.24 7.83 8.21
C ARG A 193 9.98 7.29 7.55
N ILE A 194 8.83 7.58 8.15
CA ILE A 194 7.53 7.25 7.58
C ILE A 194 6.90 8.54 7.07
N TYR A 195 6.41 8.51 5.84
CA TYR A 195 5.67 9.61 5.24
C TYR A 195 4.22 9.16 5.08
N VAL A 196 3.28 9.99 5.53
CA VAL A 196 1.84 9.80 5.41
C VAL A 196 1.28 10.92 4.57
N LEU A 197 0.53 10.54 3.56
CA LEU A 197 -0.02 11.46 2.58
C LEU A 197 -1.53 11.34 2.59
N GLY A 198 -2.18 12.47 2.90
CA GLY A 198 -3.60 12.73 2.70
C GLY A 198 -4.57 11.72 3.29
N ASP A 199 -5.80 11.78 2.78
CA ASP A 199 -6.90 10.92 3.17
C ASP A 199 -7.99 10.89 2.08
N TRP A 200 -9.03 10.08 2.28
CA TRP A 200 -10.20 9.99 1.40
C TRP A 200 -11.02 11.30 1.35
N SER A 201 -10.79 12.26 2.25
CA SER A 201 -11.63 13.45 2.38
C SER A 201 -11.17 14.63 1.51
N GLY A 202 -10.13 14.48 0.69
CA GLY A 202 -9.56 15.61 -0.05
C GLY A 202 -8.26 16.14 0.52
N ASN A 203 -7.78 15.61 1.65
CA ASN A 203 -6.65 16.20 2.34
C ASN A 203 -5.35 15.96 1.56
N ARG A 204 -4.59 17.03 1.33
CA ARG A 204 -3.31 17.01 0.61
C ARG A 204 -2.10 17.15 1.53
N THR A 205 -2.32 17.18 2.84
CA THR A 205 -1.26 17.31 3.84
C THR A 205 -0.33 16.11 3.76
N VAL A 206 0.96 16.39 3.90
CA VAL A 206 1.98 15.35 4.04
C VAL A 206 2.64 15.50 5.39
N GLU A 207 2.65 14.41 6.15
CA GLU A 207 3.28 14.33 7.46
C GLU A 207 4.43 13.33 7.41
N ARG A 208 5.49 13.64 8.15
CA ARG A 208 6.68 12.81 8.26
C ARG A 208 6.94 12.48 9.72
N TYR A 209 7.04 11.19 10.02
CA TYR A 209 7.34 10.64 11.34
C TYR A 209 8.79 10.20 11.46
N ASP A 210 9.42 10.64 12.55
CA ASP A 210 10.75 10.22 12.95
C ASP A 210 10.67 9.18 14.08
N PRO A 211 10.92 7.88 13.80
CA PRO A 211 10.79 6.83 14.81
C PRO A 211 11.86 6.90 15.91
N GLN A 212 12.93 7.68 15.74
CA GLN A 212 13.95 7.84 16.79
C GLN A 212 13.51 8.86 17.84
N GLN A 213 12.79 9.89 17.41
CA GLN A 213 12.31 10.96 18.27
C GLN A 213 10.86 10.76 18.71
N ASP A 214 10.13 9.86 18.05
CA ASP A 214 8.69 9.67 18.24
C ASP A 214 7.92 10.99 18.02
N THR A 215 8.20 11.66 16.89
CA THR A 215 7.59 12.96 16.55
C THR A 215 7.16 13.04 15.10
N TRP A 216 6.13 13.85 14.87
CA TRP A 216 5.62 14.19 13.54
C TRP A 216 6.00 15.62 13.15
N SER A 217 6.30 15.81 11.86
CA SER A 217 6.51 17.11 11.24
C SER A 217 5.72 17.20 9.94
N LYS A 218 5.05 18.34 9.70
CA LYS A 218 4.44 18.63 8.40
C LYS A 218 5.52 19.04 7.39
N ILE A 219 5.38 18.58 6.16
CA ILE A 219 6.20 19.00 5.01
C ILE A 219 5.29 19.57 3.93
N CYS A 220 5.85 19.98 2.78
CA CYS A 220 5.08 20.50 1.66
C CYS A 220 3.92 19.57 1.27
N SER A 221 2.70 20.10 1.31
CA SER A 221 1.49 19.44 0.84
C SER A 221 1.54 19.18 -0.67
N LEU A 222 0.78 18.19 -1.14
CA LEU A 222 0.61 17.97 -2.57
C LEU A 222 -0.12 19.14 -3.23
N GLY A 223 0.34 19.53 -4.42
CA GLY A 223 -0.28 20.61 -5.19
C GLY A 223 -1.52 20.20 -5.99
N VAL A 224 -1.68 18.90 -6.27
CA VAL A 224 -2.69 18.36 -7.20
C VAL A 224 -3.24 17.01 -6.74
N GLY A 225 -4.48 16.73 -7.18
CA GLY A 225 -5.23 15.52 -6.82
C GLY A 225 -5.94 15.66 -5.48
N ASP A 226 -7.16 15.12 -5.42
CA ASP A 226 -8.01 15.22 -4.23
C ASP A 226 -8.02 13.90 -3.45
N TYR A 227 -7.63 12.80 -4.07
CA TYR A 227 -7.63 11.49 -3.44
C TYR A 227 -6.29 10.84 -3.67
N ILE A 228 -5.58 10.57 -2.58
CA ILE A 228 -4.26 9.97 -2.63
C ILE A 228 -4.43 8.46 -2.60
N ILE A 229 -3.80 7.80 -3.56
CA ILE A 229 -4.00 6.35 -3.74
C ILE A 229 -2.74 5.59 -3.31
N SER A 230 -1.57 6.08 -3.69
CA SER A 230 -0.34 5.36 -3.40
C SER A 230 0.84 6.29 -3.20
N CYS A 231 1.62 6.00 -2.18
CA CYS A 231 2.92 6.59 -1.93
C CYS A 231 3.98 5.48 -1.89
N VAL A 232 5.10 5.68 -2.59
CA VAL A 232 6.20 4.70 -2.68
C VAL A 232 7.55 5.38 -2.70
N SER A 233 8.59 4.69 -2.25
CA SER A 233 9.98 5.14 -2.33
C SER A 233 10.70 4.45 -3.49
N LEU A 234 11.12 5.21 -4.50
CA LEU A 234 11.85 4.73 -5.68
C LEU A 234 13.03 5.66 -5.98
N ASP A 235 14.21 5.07 -6.23
CA ASP A 235 15.44 5.78 -6.61
C ASP A 235 15.77 6.95 -5.66
N ASN A 236 15.68 6.70 -4.36
CA ASN A 236 15.89 7.69 -3.30
C ASN A 236 15.01 8.95 -3.42
N LYS A 237 13.80 8.80 -3.96
CA LYS A 237 12.76 9.82 -3.99
C LYS A 237 11.44 9.25 -3.51
N LEU A 238 10.64 10.08 -2.86
CA LEU A 238 9.27 9.77 -2.52
C LEU A 238 8.37 10.09 -3.73
N TRP A 239 7.57 9.13 -4.14
CA TRP A 239 6.61 9.27 -5.24
C TRP A 239 5.19 9.19 -4.68
N ALA A 240 4.29 10.00 -5.22
CA ALA A 240 2.87 10.00 -4.89
C ALA A 240 2.04 9.92 -6.17
N ILE A 241 1.06 9.02 -6.18
CA ILE A 241 0.07 8.92 -7.25
C ILE A 241 -1.30 9.29 -6.67
N THR A 242 -1.90 10.33 -7.24
CA THR A 242 -3.19 10.86 -6.81
C THR A 242 -4.19 10.87 -7.95
N VAL A 243 -5.47 10.91 -7.59
CA VAL A 243 -6.60 11.06 -8.51
C VAL A 243 -7.37 12.31 -8.15
N ASP A 244 -7.69 13.09 -9.17
CA ASP A 244 -8.73 14.11 -9.13
C ASP A 244 -10.01 13.50 -9.71
N TYR A 245 -11.00 13.30 -8.85
CA TYR A 245 -12.26 12.66 -9.23
C TYR A 245 -13.14 13.56 -10.10
N PHE A 246 -13.06 14.88 -9.91
CA PHE A 246 -13.89 15.84 -10.63
C PHE A 246 -13.41 16.00 -12.08
N VAL A 247 -12.09 16.16 -12.24
CA VAL A 247 -11.45 16.30 -13.55
C VAL A 247 -11.17 14.94 -14.19
N ARG A 248 -11.33 13.85 -13.44
CA ARG A 248 -11.03 12.47 -13.85
C ARG A 248 -9.61 12.37 -14.41
N LYS A 249 -8.62 12.75 -13.60
CA LYS A 249 -7.21 12.74 -13.99
C LYS A 249 -6.34 12.18 -12.87
N THR A 250 -5.33 11.40 -13.25
CA THR A 250 -4.26 10.97 -12.34
C THR A 250 -3.10 11.96 -12.37
N TYR A 251 -2.40 12.11 -11.25
CA TYR A 251 -1.16 12.87 -11.17
C TYR A 251 -0.08 12.00 -10.54
N VAL A 252 1.14 12.13 -11.07
CA VAL A 252 2.32 11.45 -10.54
C VAL A 252 3.27 12.54 -10.07
N SER A 253 3.47 12.62 -8.75
CA SER A 253 4.28 13.65 -8.11
C SER A 253 5.53 13.02 -7.50
N VAL A 254 6.66 13.71 -7.61
CA VAL A 254 7.94 13.28 -7.04
C VAL A 254 8.43 14.35 -6.08
N TYR A 255 8.73 13.96 -4.85
CA TYR A 255 9.16 14.88 -3.81
C TYR A 255 10.64 15.22 -3.93
N ASP A 256 10.92 16.52 -3.90
CA ASP A 256 12.25 17.10 -3.87
C ASP A 256 12.56 17.51 -2.42
N GLU A 257 13.20 16.59 -1.67
CA GLU A 257 13.49 16.79 -0.24
C GLU A 257 14.35 18.03 0.05
N GLU A 258 15.23 18.43 -0.88
CA GLU A 258 16.16 19.55 -0.70
C GLU A 258 15.43 20.91 -0.73
N ASN A 259 14.37 21.00 -1.55
CA ASN A 259 13.63 22.23 -1.78
C ASN A 259 12.21 22.21 -1.18
N ASP A 260 11.85 21.13 -0.46
CA ASP A 260 10.53 20.90 0.14
C ASP A 260 9.39 21.19 -0.85
N ARG A 261 9.40 20.49 -1.99
CA ARG A 261 8.40 20.70 -3.06
C ARG A 261 8.13 19.43 -3.86
N TRP A 262 7.00 19.42 -4.56
CA TRP A 262 6.60 18.32 -5.43
C TRP A 262 6.76 18.69 -6.91
N GLY A 263 7.57 17.93 -7.64
CA GLY A 263 7.63 17.95 -9.10
C GLY A 263 6.60 17.01 -9.73
N GLN A 264 6.26 17.22 -11.00
CA GLN A 264 5.32 16.35 -11.74
C GLN A 264 6.05 15.44 -12.73
N LYS A 265 5.51 14.24 -12.90
CA LYS A 265 5.85 13.25 -13.94
C LYS A 265 4.60 12.93 -14.77
N CYS A 266 4.78 12.13 -15.81
CA CYS A 266 3.66 11.75 -16.68
C CYS A 266 2.54 11.04 -15.90
N SER A 267 1.33 11.57 -16.06
CA SER A 267 0.09 10.97 -15.55
C SER A 267 -0.16 9.59 -16.15
N LEU A 268 -0.90 8.74 -15.44
CA LEU A 268 -1.35 7.47 -16.00
C LEU A 268 -2.36 7.76 -17.13
N PRO A 269 -2.41 6.92 -18.18
CA PRO A 269 -3.39 7.01 -19.28
C PRO A 269 -4.81 6.61 -18.83
N VAL A 270 -4.99 6.31 -17.55
CA VAL A 270 -6.27 5.95 -16.93
C VAL A 270 -6.54 6.86 -15.74
N THR A 271 -7.80 6.90 -15.33
CA THR A 271 -8.30 7.80 -14.29
C THR A 271 -8.53 7.10 -12.96
N SER A 272 -8.18 5.82 -12.87
CA SER A 272 -8.37 4.98 -11.69
C SER A 272 -7.13 4.15 -11.39
N ILE A 273 -6.77 4.09 -10.12
CA ILE A 273 -5.70 3.27 -9.59
C ILE A 273 -6.15 2.72 -8.23
N ASP A 274 -5.78 1.48 -7.91
CA ASP A 274 -5.97 0.88 -6.59
C ASP A 274 -4.63 0.87 -5.82
N PHE A 275 -3.54 0.47 -6.47
CA PHE A 275 -2.22 0.32 -5.84
C PHE A 275 -1.08 0.66 -6.80
N CYS A 276 0.06 1.09 -6.25
CA CYS A 276 1.32 1.20 -6.99
C CYS A 276 2.42 0.47 -6.23
N PHE A 277 3.33 -0.16 -6.98
CA PHE A 277 4.42 -0.95 -6.44
C PHE A 277 5.73 -0.55 -7.08
N VAL A 278 6.81 -0.71 -6.32
CA VAL A 278 8.17 -0.64 -6.83
C VAL A 278 8.64 -2.07 -7.11
N VAL A 279 9.03 -2.35 -8.35
CA VAL A 279 9.45 -3.69 -8.79
C VAL A 279 10.78 -3.65 -9.52
N PRO A 280 11.61 -4.71 -9.44
CA PRO A 280 12.75 -4.86 -10.35
C PRO A 280 12.28 -4.93 -11.80
N GLU A 281 12.94 -4.25 -12.73
CA GLU A 281 12.59 -4.32 -14.16
C GLU A 281 12.74 -5.74 -14.72
N ALA A 282 13.68 -6.52 -14.20
CA ALA A 282 13.86 -7.93 -14.52
C ALA A 282 12.63 -8.81 -14.20
N LEU A 283 11.70 -8.34 -13.36
CA LEU A 283 10.42 -9.01 -13.13
C LEU A 283 9.47 -8.92 -14.35
N LEU A 284 9.66 -7.88 -15.17
CA LEU A 284 8.78 -7.53 -16.28
C LEU A 284 9.33 -7.94 -17.64
N MET A 285 10.58 -8.40 -17.69
CA MET A 285 11.16 -9.00 -18.90
C MET A 285 10.60 -10.40 -19.11
N SER A 286 10.21 -10.72 -20.34
CA SER A 286 9.89 -12.09 -20.73
C SER A 286 11.14 -12.95 -20.60
N ASN A 287 11.02 -14.12 -19.97
CA ASN A 287 12.06 -15.14 -20.08
C ASN A 287 12.00 -15.65 -21.52
N GLU A 288 12.95 -15.22 -22.36
CA GLU A 288 13.28 -15.95 -23.60
C GLU A 288 13.81 -17.35 -23.26
#